data_AF-A0AA87INZ1-F1
#
_entry.id   AF-A0AA87INZ1-F1
#
_cell.length_a   1.000
_cell.length_b   1.000
_cell.length_c   1.000
_cell.angle_alpha   90.00
_cell.angle_beta   90.00
_cell.angle_gamma   90.00
#
_symmetry.space_group_name_H-M   'P 1'
#
loop_
_entity.id
_entity.type
_entity.pdbx_description
1 polymer ?
#
loop_
_entity_poly.entity_id
_entity_poly.type
_entity_poly.pdbx_seq_one_letter_code
_entity_poly.pdbx_strand_id
1 'polypeptide(L)' 'MEISVNLINESDAEKLLEFEIENRTFFEKMVPSRGEDYYSWQVFSGRHRKLLKEQESGNSRFYLVKDIMGTFSVELI' A
#
# COMPACT_ATOMS: atom_id res chain seq x y z
N MET A 1 11.58 18.07 8.55
CA MET A 1 10.65 17.11 7.93
C MET A 1 10.99 15.76 8.55
N GLU A 2 10.10 15.21 9.35
CA GLU A 2 10.32 13.93 10.03
C GLU A 2 9.57 12.85 9.24
N ILE A 3 10.27 11.76 8.93
CA ILE A 3 9.78 10.65 8.11
C ILE A 3 10.01 9.39 8.93
N SER A 4 9.03 8.49 8.92
CA SER A 4 9.08 7.20 9.60
C SER A 4 8.83 6.07 8.60
N VAL A 5 9.45 4.92 8.84
CA VAL A 5 9.22 3.70 8.06
C VAL A 5 8.59 2.68 8.98
N ASN A 6 7.39 2.21 8.65
CA ASN A 6 6.59 1.34 9.51
C ASN A 6 6.18 0.10 8.73
N LEU A 7 6.18 -1.07 9.35
CA LEU A 7 5.57 -2.27 8.76
C LEU A 7 4.08 -2.00 8.51
N ILE A 8 3.57 -2.48 7.37
CA ILE A 8 2.14 -2.44 7.11
C ILE A 8 1.40 -3.29 8.16
N ASN A 9 0.21 -2.86 8.52
CA ASN A 9 -0.72 -3.61 9.37
C ASN A 9 -2.17 -3.51 8.83
N GLU A 10 -3.10 -4.23 9.44
CA GLU A 10 -4.50 -4.26 8.98
C GLU A 10 -5.17 -2.89 8.93
N SER A 11 -4.86 -1.99 9.88
CA SER A 11 -5.47 -0.66 9.96
C SER A 11 -5.02 0.31 8.86
N ASP A 12 -3.96 -0.03 8.13
CA ASP A 12 -3.46 0.83 7.04
C ASP A 12 -4.27 0.68 5.76
N ALA A 13 -5.10 -0.36 5.62
CA ALA A 13 -5.72 -0.74 4.35
C ALA A 13 -6.57 0.38 3.72
N GLU A 14 -7.39 1.07 4.51
CA GLU A 14 -8.29 2.11 4.01
C GLU A 14 -7.52 3.33 3.49
N LYS A 15 -6.63 3.88 4.32
CA LYS A 15 -5.78 5.03 3.94
C LYS A 15 -4.85 4.71 2.77
N LEU A 16 -4.37 3.47 2.71
CA LEU A 16 -3.51 3.02 1.62
C LEU A 16 -4.29 2.95 0.30
N LEU A 17 -5.55 2.49 0.32
CA LEU A 17 -6.40 2.48 -0.87
C LEU A 17 -6.72 3.90 -1.34
N GLU A 18 -7.09 4.81 -0.43
CA GLU A 18 -7.34 6.23 -0.75
C GLU A 18 -6.12 6.84 -1.46
N PHE A 19 -4.94 6.63 -0.88
CA PHE A 19 -3.69 7.11 -1.45
C PHE A 19 -3.38 6.50 -2.83
N GLU A 20 -3.59 5.20 -3.01
CA GLU A 20 -3.40 4.51 -4.30
C GLU A 20 -4.34 5.06 -5.38
N ILE A 21 -5.60 5.38 -5.03
CA ILE A 21 -6.58 5.99 -5.94
C ILE A 21 -6.14 7.41 -6.33
N GLU A 22 -5.80 8.25 -5.34
CA GLU A 22 -5.38 9.63 -5.56
C GLU A 22 -4.14 9.74 -6.47
N ASN A 23 -3.21 8.80 -6.32
CA ASN A 23 -1.92 8.81 -7.02
C ASN A 23 -1.87 7.87 -8.23
N ARG A 24 -2.98 7.22 -8.60
CA ARG A 24 -3.05 6.23 -9.67
C ARG A 24 -2.39 6.69 -10.98
N THR A 25 -2.80 7.84 -11.49
CA THR A 25 -2.29 8.38 -12.77
C THR A 25 -0.80 8.68 -12.71
N PHE A 26 -0.27 8.97 -11.52
CA PHE A 26 1.16 9.15 -11.32
C PHE A 26 1.88 7.80 -11.34
N PHE A 27 1.37 6.78 -10.65
CA PHE A 27 1.98 5.45 -10.61
C PHE A 27 1.95 4.74 -11.96
N GLU A 28 0.87 4.82 -12.71
CA GLU A 28 0.76 4.15 -14.02
C GLU A 28 1.74 4.69 -15.08
N LYS A 29 2.38 5.85 -14.83
CA LYS A 29 3.48 6.36 -15.67
C LYS A 29 4.82 5.65 -15.39
N MET A 30 4.98 5.06 -14.22
CA MET A 30 6.24 4.51 -13.71
C MET A 30 6.20 2.99 -13.58
N VAL A 31 5.04 2.42 -13.29
CA VAL A 31 4.81 0.97 -13.14
C VAL A 31 3.62 0.52 -13.99
N PRO A 32 3.55 -0.76 -14.40
CA PRO A 32 2.38 -1.28 -15.09
C PRO A 32 1.09 -1.05 -14.30
N SER A 33 0.01 -0.75 -15.00
CA SER A 33 -1.31 -0.61 -14.37
C SER A 33 -1.69 -1.92 -13.67
N ARG A 34 -2.28 -1.78 -12.48
CA ARG A 34 -2.82 -2.89 -11.70
C ARG A 34 -4.25 -3.29 -12.15
N GLY A 35 -4.83 -2.53 -13.08
CA GLY A 35 -6.21 -2.67 -13.55
C GLY A 35 -7.22 -1.95 -12.66
N GLU A 36 -8.37 -1.58 -13.23
CA GLU A 36 -9.45 -0.85 -12.53
C GLU A 36 -9.92 -1.58 -11.26
N ASP A 37 -10.09 -2.90 -11.34
CA ASP A 37 -10.63 -3.72 -10.25
C ASP A 37 -9.77 -3.66 -8.98
N TYR A 38 -8.46 -3.37 -9.12
CA TYR A 38 -7.53 -3.23 -7.99
C TYR A 38 -8.02 -2.20 -6.98
N TYR A 39 -8.63 -1.13 -7.45
CA TYR A 39 -9.06 0.00 -6.63
C TYR A 39 -10.42 -0.22 -5.94
N SER A 40 -11.05 -1.38 -6.13
CA SER A 40 -12.22 -1.77 -5.35
C SER A 40 -11.80 -2.26 -3.95
N TRP A 41 -12.54 -1.86 -2.92
CA TRP A 41 -12.23 -2.25 -1.54
C TRP A 41 -12.12 -3.78 -1.35
N GLN A 42 -13.00 -4.54 -1.99
CA GLN A 42 -13.00 -6.00 -1.88
C GLN A 42 -11.70 -6.62 -2.44
N VAL A 43 -11.26 -6.19 -3.61
CA VAL A 43 -10.02 -6.68 -4.23
C VAL A 43 -8.82 -6.19 -3.45
N PHE A 44 -8.77 -4.90 -3.14
CA PHE A 44 -7.68 -4.28 -2.40
C PHE A 44 -7.46 -4.94 -1.03
N SER A 45 -8.51 -5.04 -0.20
CA SER A 45 -8.43 -5.65 1.13
C SER A 45 -8.01 -7.13 1.08
N GLY A 46 -8.44 -7.86 0.05
CA GLY A 46 -8.00 -9.23 -0.21
C GLY A 46 -6.50 -9.33 -0.50
N ARG A 47 -5.97 -8.40 -1.30
CA ARG A 47 -4.53 -8.31 -1.60
C ARG A 47 -3.73 -7.88 -0.38
N HIS A 48 -4.18 -6.86 0.34
CA HIS A 48 -3.54 -6.39 1.58
C HIS A 48 -3.38 -7.52 2.59
N ARG A 49 -4.44 -8.31 2.81
CA ARG A 49 -4.39 -9.48 3.70
C ARG A 49 -3.39 -10.54 3.22
N LYS A 50 -3.22 -10.72 1.91
CA LYS A 50 -2.22 -11.64 1.37
C LYS A 50 -0.80 -11.16 1.69
N LEU A 51 -0.53 -9.87 1.55
CA LEU A 51 0.77 -9.28 1.91
C LEU A 51 1.08 -9.43 3.40
N LEU A 52 0.08 -9.21 4.26
CA LEU A 52 0.22 -9.45 5.71
C LEU A 52 0.55 -10.91 6.02
N LYS A 53 -0.08 -11.87 5.34
CA LYS A 53 0.24 -13.29 5.50
C LYS A 53 1.66 -13.64 5.04
N GLU A 54 2.11 -13.08 3.92
CA GLU A 54 3.50 -13.26 3.45
C GLU A 54 4.52 -12.66 4.43
N GLN A 55 4.14 -11.58 5.10
CA GLN A 55 4.92 -10.95 6.17
C GLN A 55 4.97 -11.81 7.43
N GLU A 56 3.84 -12.36 7.87
CA GLU A 56 3.76 -13.27 9.00
C GLU A 56 4.56 -14.56 8.78
N SER A 57 4.57 -15.08 7.54
CA SER A 57 5.37 -16.27 7.20
C SER A 57 6.86 -15.98 7.03
N GLY A 58 7.28 -14.71 7.12
CA GLY A 58 8.67 -14.28 6.97
C GLY A 58 9.22 -14.33 5.54
N ASN A 59 8.35 -14.47 4.53
CA ASN A 59 8.77 -14.54 3.12
C ASN A 59 9.12 -13.16 2.57
N SER A 60 8.39 -12.13 3.01
CA SER A 60 8.52 -10.74 2.56
C SER A 60 8.28 -9.79 3.74
N ARG A 61 8.64 -8.52 3.61
CA ARG A 61 8.27 -7.48 4.58
C ARG A 61 7.87 -6.23 3.81
N PHE A 62 6.70 -5.69 4.11
CA PHE A 62 6.14 -4.55 3.40
C PHE A 62 6.05 -3.37 4.35
N TYR A 63 6.40 -2.19 3.86
CA TYR A 63 6.56 -1.00 4.69
C TYR A 63 5.84 0.21 4.09
N LEU A 64 5.40 1.11 4.95
CA LEU A 64 4.90 2.44 4.61
C LEU A 64 5.89 3.49 5.08
N VAL A 65 6.10 4.51 4.25
CA VAL A 65 6.97 5.65 4.54
C VAL A 65 6.05 6.82 4.92
N LYS A 66 5.84 7.08 6.20
CA LYS A 66 4.90 8.11 6.65
C LYS A 66 5.65 9.38 7.01
N ASP A 67 5.19 10.52 6.52
CA ASP A 67 5.60 11.83 7.05
C ASP A 67 4.83 12.16 8.34
N ILE A 68 5.10 13.33 8.93
CA ILE A 68 4.40 13.82 10.14
C ILE A 68 2.88 13.97 9.95
N MET A 69 2.40 14.08 8.71
CA MET A 69 0.98 14.14 8.37
C MET A 69 0.37 12.75 8.13
N GLY A 70 1.20 11.71 8.08
CA GLY A 70 0.82 10.32 7.94
C GLY A 70 0.83 9.77 6.52
N THR A 71 1.37 10.49 5.53
CA THR A 71 1.16 10.16 4.12
C THR A 71 2.46 10.10 3.32
N PHE A 72 2.97 8.88 3.06
CA PHE A 72 3.37 8.39 1.73
C PHE A 72 3.27 6.86 1.73
N SER A 73 2.82 6.28 0.61
CA SER A 73 2.81 4.82 0.44
C SER A 73 3.52 4.43 -0.83
N VAL A 74 4.57 3.63 -0.70
CA VAL A 74 5.13 2.88 -1.83
C VAL A 74 5.15 1.44 -1.35
N GLU A 75 4.28 0.62 -1.94
CA GLU A 75 4.39 -0.83 -1.89
C GLU A 75 5.76 -1.18 -2.49
N LEU A 76 6.78 -1.42 -1.65
CA LEU A 76 8.02 -2.03 -2.09
C LEU A 76 7.74 -3.52 -2.30
N ILE A 77 7.52 -3.88 -3.57
CA ILE A 77 7.46 -5.26 -4.08
C ILE A 77 8.88 -5.77 -4.28
#